data_AF-A0A091JXL4-F1
#
_entry.id   AF-A0A091JXL4-F1
#
_cell.length_a   1.000
_cell.length_b   1.000
_cell.length_c   1.000
_cell.angle_alpha   90.00
_cell.angle_beta   90.00
_cell.angle_gamma   90.00
#
_symmetry.space_group_name_H-M   'P 1'
#
loop_
_entity.id
_entity.type
_entity.pdbx_description
1 polymer ?
#
loop_
_entity_poly.entity_id
_entity_poly.type
_entity_poly.pdbx_seq_one_letter_code
_entity_poly.pdbx_strand_id
1 'polypeptide(L)'
;GNPKLPTAVNITWSSINFKTILLWQPKPSGYFYTVEIHGQTSDTKKKCILTRETECDVTDALRNVRETYTAHILSVMSSGMDNFEEPPFSVSEKFTPYNQTVLGKPDIQNYTQISSKLNVVFQDPLTPYTFPNGSFQSIRDIFQHDLEYKLYYWKDQSSGKKDATTKSHEFEVSIDSTTNYCFYIQGTIPSRRENRNGQESMVLCTSVGKNILDEYGPEVFIIIAVMAIAIIVLAVVLPVILCKRKKTKAVREKEPLNGV
;
A
#
# COMPACT_ATOMS: atom_id res chain seq x y z
N GLY A 1 -55.99 10.56 9.30
CA GLY A 1 -54.75 10.55 10.11
C GLY A 1 -53.58 10.59 9.16
N ASN A 2 -52.57 11.43 9.41
CA ASN A 2 -51.37 11.46 8.58
C ASN A 2 -50.71 10.08 8.63
N PRO A 3 -50.40 9.45 7.49
CA PRO A 3 -49.70 8.18 7.49
C PRO A 3 -48.33 8.38 8.16
N LYS A 4 -48.03 7.60 9.20
CA LYS A 4 -46.74 7.64 9.90
C LYS A 4 -45.65 7.26 8.91
N LEU A 5 -44.69 8.17 8.68
CA LEU A 5 -43.60 7.92 7.75
C LEU A 5 -42.74 6.73 8.21
N PRO A 6 -42.25 5.88 7.28
CA PRO A 6 -41.32 4.80 7.61
C PRO A 6 -40.01 5.38 8.15
N THR A 7 -39.47 4.78 9.21
CA THR A 7 -38.16 5.18 9.76
C THR A 7 -37.02 4.41 9.11
N ALA A 8 -35.82 4.97 9.17
CA ALA A 8 -34.62 4.30 8.70
C ALA A 8 -34.29 3.07 9.57
N VAL A 9 -33.71 2.04 8.95
CA VAL A 9 -33.24 0.82 9.60
C VAL A 9 -31.84 0.47 9.07
N ASN A 10 -31.16 -0.47 9.72
CA ASN A 10 -29.81 -0.92 9.35
C ASN A 10 -28.82 0.25 9.24
N ILE A 11 -28.89 1.18 10.19
CA ILE A 11 -28.04 2.37 10.19
C ILE A 11 -26.61 1.95 10.56
N THR A 12 -25.66 2.19 9.67
CA THR A 12 -24.27 1.78 9.83
C THR A 12 -23.31 2.94 9.57
N TRP A 13 -22.23 2.97 10.36
CA TRP A 13 -21.13 3.91 10.21
C TRP A 13 -20.04 3.27 9.36
N SER A 14 -19.76 3.84 8.19
CA SER A 14 -18.60 3.49 7.37
C SER A 14 -17.53 4.56 7.56
N SER A 15 -16.41 4.23 8.19
CA SER A 15 -15.36 5.19 8.51
C SER A 15 -13.96 4.66 8.26
N ILE A 16 -13.20 5.37 7.43
CA ILE A 16 -11.79 5.09 7.13
C ILE A 16 -11.00 6.39 7.14
N ASN A 17 -9.88 6.44 7.86
CA ASN A 17 -9.06 7.65 8.02
C ASN A 17 -9.90 8.90 8.35
N PHE A 18 -10.90 8.73 9.22
CA PHE A 18 -11.87 9.76 9.63
C PHE A 18 -12.85 10.25 8.55
N LYS A 19 -12.71 9.84 7.28
CA LYS A 19 -13.79 9.99 6.29
C LYS A 19 -14.94 9.09 6.71
N THR A 20 -16.08 9.68 7.05
CA THR A 20 -17.20 8.96 7.68
C THR A 20 -18.50 9.19 6.93
N ILE A 21 -19.07 8.09 6.43
CA ILE A 21 -20.32 8.05 5.69
C ILE A 21 -21.31 7.18 6.48
N LEU A 22 -22.49 7.72 6.74
CA LEU A 22 -23.62 6.96 7.26
C LEU A 22 -24.35 6.27 6.12
N LEU A 23 -24.75 5.02 6.33
CA LEU A 23 -25.53 4.22 5.39
C LEU A 23 -26.78 3.70 6.12
N TRP A 24 -27.91 3.64 5.43
CA TRP A 24 -29.16 3.12 6.00
C TRP A 24 -30.09 2.57 4.92
N GLN A 25 -31.26 2.10 5.31
CA GLN A 25 -32.33 1.63 4.44
C GLN A 25 -33.69 2.06 5.02
N PRO A 26 -34.81 2.00 4.27
CA PRO A 26 -34.92 1.76 2.82
C PRO A 26 -34.71 3.05 2.00
N LYS A 27 -34.71 2.92 0.67
CA LYS A 27 -34.77 4.09 -0.23
C LYS A 27 -36.15 4.75 -0.10
N PRO A 28 -36.21 6.07 0.13
CA PRO A 28 -37.49 6.71 0.41
C PRO A 28 -38.33 6.84 -0.87
N SER A 29 -39.64 6.67 -0.73
CA SER A 29 -40.63 6.82 -1.81
C SER A 29 -41.77 7.70 -1.33
N GLY A 30 -41.86 8.92 -1.87
CA GLY A 30 -42.86 9.91 -1.43
C GLY A 30 -42.53 10.63 -0.12
N TYR A 31 -41.32 10.46 0.41
CA TYR A 31 -40.78 11.19 1.57
C TYR A 31 -39.27 11.39 1.41
N PHE A 32 -38.62 12.02 2.39
CA PHE A 32 -37.18 12.31 2.39
C PHE A 32 -36.55 12.03 3.75
N TYR A 33 -35.22 11.97 3.79
CA TYR A 33 -34.45 11.92 5.02
C TYR A 33 -33.76 13.24 5.33
N THR A 34 -33.55 13.50 6.61
CA THR A 34 -32.61 14.52 7.10
C THR A 34 -31.81 13.91 8.23
N VAL A 35 -30.49 14.07 8.21
CA VAL A 35 -29.60 13.49 9.22
C VAL A 35 -29.25 14.55 10.24
N GLU A 36 -29.36 14.21 11.52
CA GLU A 36 -28.88 15.01 12.64
C GLU A 36 -27.78 14.26 13.38
N ILE A 37 -26.63 14.90 13.53
CA ILE A 37 -25.50 14.38 14.28
C ILE A 37 -25.51 15.01 15.66
N HIS A 38 -25.66 14.16 16.67
CA HIS A 38 -25.69 14.52 18.08
C HIS A 38 -24.39 14.10 18.74
N GLY A 39 -23.63 15.08 19.24
CA GLY A 39 -22.46 14.86 20.08
C GLY A 39 -22.82 14.97 21.56
N GLN A 40 -21.93 14.48 22.43
CA GLN A 40 -22.07 14.65 23.89
C GLN A 40 -21.85 16.10 24.36
N THR A 41 -20.97 16.83 23.66
CA THR A 41 -20.55 18.19 23.96
C THR A 41 -20.68 19.14 22.77
N SER A 42 -20.68 18.59 21.55
CA SER A 42 -20.84 19.36 20.31
C SER A 42 -22.30 19.69 20.05
N ASP A 43 -22.56 20.88 19.50
CA ASP A 43 -23.89 21.26 19.02
C ASP A 43 -24.39 20.28 17.95
N THR A 44 -25.71 20.04 17.93
CA THR A 44 -26.36 19.20 16.93
C THR A 44 -26.17 19.78 15.53
N LYS A 45 -25.67 18.96 14.60
CA LYS A 45 -25.44 19.36 13.21
C LYS A 45 -26.39 18.64 12.26
N LYS A 46 -27.10 19.39 11.43
CA LYS A 46 -27.92 18.83 10.35
C LYS A 46 -27.07 18.57 9.10
N LYS A 47 -27.25 17.42 8.49
CA LYS A 47 -26.56 16.95 7.28
C LYS A 47 -27.57 16.31 6.32
N CYS A 48 -27.26 16.35 5.02
CA CYS A 48 -28.05 15.73 3.96
C CYS A 48 -29.56 16.02 4.09
N ILE A 49 -29.90 17.32 4.11
CA ILE A 49 -31.25 17.81 4.35
C ILE A 49 -32.13 17.47 3.14
N LEU A 50 -33.32 16.92 3.41
CA LEU A 50 -34.29 16.50 2.39
C LEU A 50 -33.67 15.59 1.30
N THR A 51 -32.83 14.64 1.71
CA THR A 51 -32.18 13.71 0.77
C THR A 51 -33.09 12.54 0.41
N ARG A 52 -32.96 12.06 -0.83
CA ARG A 52 -33.51 10.78 -1.29
C ARG A 52 -32.48 9.65 -1.26
N GLU A 53 -31.23 9.99 -0.98
CA GLU A 53 -30.18 9.00 -0.85
C GLU A 53 -30.25 8.32 0.51
N THR A 54 -29.72 7.11 0.55
CA THR A 54 -29.60 6.30 1.76
C THR A 54 -28.17 6.27 2.28
N GLU A 55 -27.42 7.32 1.94
CA GLU A 55 -26.07 7.58 2.42
C GLU A 55 -25.90 9.08 2.72
N CYS A 56 -25.02 9.39 3.67
CA CYS A 56 -24.67 10.76 3.98
C CYS A 56 -23.24 10.89 4.49
N ASP A 57 -22.46 11.74 3.83
CA ASP A 57 -21.16 12.16 4.33
C ASP A 57 -21.33 13.14 5.51
N VAL A 58 -20.86 12.72 6.67
CA VAL A 58 -20.96 13.45 7.93
C VAL A 58 -19.59 13.77 8.53
N THR A 59 -18.53 13.62 7.74
CA THR A 59 -17.14 13.82 8.15
C THR A 59 -16.90 15.16 8.83
N ASP A 60 -17.45 16.24 8.29
CA ASP A 60 -17.31 17.60 8.82
C ASP A 60 -18.08 17.84 10.14
N ALA A 61 -19.08 16.99 10.43
CA ALA A 61 -19.79 17.03 11.69
C ALA A 61 -18.96 16.44 12.85
N LEU A 62 -18.05 15.50 12.56
CA LEU A 62 -17.31 14.67 13.53
C LEU A 62 -15.87 15.18 13.81
N ARG A 63 -15.64 16.49 13.69
CA ARG A 63 -14.30 17.09 13.86
C ARG A 63 -13.67 16.80 15.23
N ASN A 64 -14.46 16.71 16.30
CA ASN A 64 -13.97 16.29 17.60
C ASN A 64 -13.88 14.77 17.64
N VAL A 65 -12.77 14.23 17.14
CA VAL A 65 -12.60 12.78 16.95
C VAL A 65 -12.70 11.95 18.23
N ARG A 66 -12.46 12.54 19.41
CA ARG A 66 -12.52 11.85 20.71
C ARG A 66 -13.93 11.78 21.30
N GLU A 67 -14.87 12.52 20.72
CA GLU A 67 -16.26 12.55 21.16
C GLU A 67 -17.05 11.35 20.63
N THR A 68 -18.08 10.96 21.37
CA THR A 68 -19.00 9.90 20.95
C THR A 68 -20.25 10.54 20.36
N TYR A 69 -20.60 10.10 19.16
CA TYR A 69 -21.71 10.62 18.39
C TYR A 69 -22.81 9.57 18.21
N THR A 70 -24.02 10.07 18.01
CA THR A 70 -25.16 9.30 17.49
C THR A 70 -25.75 10.06 16.32
N ALA A 71 -26.32 9.33 15.36
CA ALA A 71 -26.99 9.91 14.21
C ALA A 71 -28.48 9.64 14.29
N HIS A 72 -29.28 10.70 14.20
CA HIS A 72 -30.72 10.62 14.09
C HIS A 72 -31.08 10.79 12.62
N ILE A 73 -31.80 9.82 12.05
CA ILE A 73 -32.25 9.87 10.66
C ILE A 73 -33.74 10.14 10.66
N LEU A 74 -34.09 11.42 10.45
CA LEU A 74 -35.46 11.91 10.48
C LEU A 74 -36.12 11.65 9.13
N SER A 75 -37.34 11.14 9.16
CA SER A 75 -38.16 10.93 7.96
C SER A 75 -39.15 12.07 7.85
N VAL A 76 -39.07 12.83 6.75
CA VAL A 76 -39.76 14.12 6.59
C VAL A 76 -40.48 14.22 5.24
N MET A 77 -41.56 15.01 5.20
CA MET A 77 -42.24 15.41 3.97
C MET A 77 -41.69 16.75 3.48
N SER A 78 -41.71 16.99 2.16
CA SER A 78 -41.24 18.25 1.55
C SER A 78 -42.00 19.51 2.04
N SER A 79 -43.22 19.36 2.55
CA SER A 79 -44.09 20.45 3.00
C SER A 79 -44.28 20.49 4.52
N GLY A 80 -43.52 19.69 5.28
CA GLY A 80 -43.85 19.36 6.68
C GLY A 80 -42.94 19.91 7.76
N MET A 81 -41.98 20.81 7.45
CA MET A 81 -41.02 21.30 8.44
C MET A 81 -41.62 22.32 9.43
N ASP A 82 -42.78 22.91 9.11
CA ASP A 82 -43.48 23.90 9.94
C ASP A 82 -44.49 23.30 10.94
N ASN A 83 -44.57 21.98 11.04
CA ASN A 83 -45.39 21.33 12.06
C ASN A 83 -44.59 21.21 13.37
N PHE A 84 -45.17 21.62 14.49
CA PHE A 84 -44.59 21.50 15.85
C PHE A 84 -44.37 20.05 16.32
N GLU A 85 -44.71 19.05 15.49
CA GLU A 85 -44.57 17.63 15.80
C GLU A 85 -43.20 17.13 15.33
N GLU A 86 -42.45 16.48 16.23
CA GLU A 86 -41.13 15.94 15.91
C GLU A 86 -41.25 14.83 14.85
N PRO A 87 -40.51 14.92 13.71
CA PRO A 87 -40.57 13.90 12.68
C PRO A 87 -40.14 12.53 13.20
N PRO A 88 -40.72 11.41 12.72
CA PRO A 88 -40.29 10.09 13.13
C PRO A 88 -38.85 9.84 12.70
N PHE A 89 -38.02 9.36 13.63
CA PHE A 89 -36.60 9.11 13.39
C PHE A 89 -36.15 7.74 13.91
N SER A 90 -34.97 7.33 13.48
CA SER A 90 -34.23 6.22 14.07
C SER A 90 -32.82 6.64 14.40
N VAL A 91 -32.25 5.99 15.41
CA VAL A 91 -30.96 6.35 16.00
C VAL A 91 -29.93 5.31 15.64
N SER A 92 -28.74 5.74 15.24
CA SER A 92 -27.61 4.84 15.01
C SER A 92 -26.98 4.35 16.31
N GLU A 93 -26.21 3.27 16.21
CA GLU A 93 -25.28 2.91 17.28
C GLU A 93 -24.27 4.03 17.55
N LYS A 94 -23.75 4.05 18.78
CA LYS A 94 -22.73 5.04 19.19
C LYS A 94 -21.46 4.89 18.36
N PHE A 95 -20.89 6.02 17.96
CA PHE A 95 -19.65 6.07 17.19
C PHE A 95 -18.66 7.09 17.76
N THR A 96 -17.49 6.61 18.15
CA THR A 96 -16.35 7.43 18.56
C THR A 96 -15.27 7.33 17.47
N PRO A 97 -15.05 8.36 16.64
CA PRO A 97 -14.12 8.29 15.50
C PRO A 97 -12.72 7.82 15.89
N TYR A 98 -12.18 8.32 17.00
CA TYR A 98 -10.85 7.96 17.50
C TYR A 98 -10.70 6.48 17.88
N ASN A 99 -11.79 5.81 18.23
CA ASN A 99 -11.75 4.39 18.62
C ASN A 99 -12.16 3.46 17.49
N GLN A 100 -13.06 3.91 16.61
CA GLN A 100 -13.76 3.02 15.68
C GLN A 100 -13.42 3.28 14.21
N THR A 101 -12.82 4.41 13.82
CA THR A 101 -12.40 4.62 12.41
C THR A 101 -11.34 3.58 12.01
N VAL A 102 -11.52 2.96 10.84
CA VAL A 102 -10.53 2.01 10.29
C VAL A 102 -9.30 2.78 9.82
N LEU A 103 -8.12 2.28 10.14
CA LEU A 103 -6.88 2.82 9.59
C LEU A 103 -6.72 2.31 8.15
N GLY A 104 -6.63 3.23 7.20
CA GLY A 104 -6.36 2.90 5.81
C GLY A 104 -4.94 2.40 5.60
N LYS A 105 -4.70 1.81 4.43
CA LYS A 105 -3.39 1.25 4.07
C LYS A 105 -2.33 2.36 3.97
N PRO A 106 -1.14 2.20 4.57
CA PRO A 106 -0.01 3.09 4.33
C PRO A 106 0.50 2.94 2.90
N ASP A 107 1.10 4.00 2.37
CA ASP A 107 1.65 4.02 1.01
C ASP A 107 3.16 3.85 1.02
N ILE A 108 3.66 2.74 0.45
CA ILE A 108 5.10 2.44 0.42
C ILE A 108 5.72 3.31 -0.67
N GLN A 109 6.56 4.26 -0.27
CA GLN A 109 7.22 5.18 -1.19
C GLN A 109 8.41 4.53 -1.86
N ASN A 110 9.28 3.91 -1.06
CA ASN A 110 10.53 3.32 -1.50
C ASN A 110 10.90 2.15 -0.61
N TYR A 111 11.61 1.19 -1.20
CA TYR A 111 12.23 0.10 -0.45
C TYR A 111 13.53 -0.29 -1.12
N THR A 112 14.53 -0.62 -0.31
CA THR A 112 15.84 -1.05 -0.80
C THR A 112 16.34 -2.21 0.02
N GLN A 113 16.92 -3.20 -0.66
CA GLN A 113 17.69 -4.25 -0.05
C GLN A 113 19.16 -4.02 -0.39
N ILE A 114 19.96 -3.67 0.62
CA ILE A 114 21.39 -3.43 0.47
C ILE A 114 22.10 -4.35 1.46
N SER A 115 22.88 -5.29 0.94
CA SER A 115 23.56 -6.31 1.74
C SER A 115 22.54 -7.05 2.62
N SER A 116 22.77 -7.14 3.94
CA SER A 116 21.92 -7.81 4.91
C SER A 116 20.84 -6.92 5.54
N LYS A 117 20.43 -5.82 4.89
CA LYS A 117 19.41 -4.89 5.39
C LYS A 117 18.32 -4.64 4.35
N LEU A 118 17.08 -4.62 4.83
CA LEU A 118 15.91 -4.12 4.11
C LEU A 118 15.47 -2.81 4.75
N ASN A 119 15.53 -1.73 3.98
CA ASN A 119 14.95 -0.45 4.34
C ASN A 119 13.62 -0.27 3.60
N VAL A 120 12.57 0.13 4.32
CA VAL A 120 11.27 0.43 3.75
C VAL A 120 10.80 1.79 4.28
N VAL A 121 10.55 2.72 3.37
CA VAL A 121 10.03 4.07 3.67
C VAL A 121 8.60 4.18 3.16
N PHE A 122 7.70 4.67 3.99
CA PHE A 122 6.28 4.77 3.68
C PHE A 122 5.70 6.11 4.16
N GLN A 123 4.51 6.44 3.65
CA GLN A 123 3.77 7.64 4.03
C GLN A 123 2.52 7.29 4.82
N ASP A 124 2.20 8.18 5.77
CA ASP A 124 0.97 8.10 6.54
C ASP A 124 -0.25 8.39 5.66
N PRO A 125 -1.34 7.63 5.79
CA PRO A 125 -2.60 7.97 5.18
C PRO A 125 -3.10 9.35 5.60
N LEU A 126 -3.59 10.13 4.64
CA LEU A 126 -4.20 11.43 4.87
C LEU A 126 -5.65 11.30 5.36
N THR A 127 -6.09 12.34 6.07
CA THR A 127 -7.46 12.49 6.58
C THR A 127 -8.14 13.69 5.90
N PRO A 128 -9.48 13.76 5.91
CA PRO A 128 -10.21 14.91 5.36
C PRO A 128 -10.07 16.21 6.18
N TYR A 129 -9.42 16.16 7.35
CA TYR A 129 -9.24 17.34 8.20
C TYR A 129 -8.02 18.13 7.74
N THR A 130 -8.13 19.46 7.76
CA THR A 130 -7.05 20.35 7.33
C THR A 130 -6.44 21.09 8.50
N PHE A 131 -5.15 21.40 8.40
CA PHE A 131 -4.49 22.39 9.22
C PHE A 131 -4.91 23.82 8.81
N PRO A 132 -4.61 24.86 9.63
CA PRO A 132 -4.91 26.25 9.27
C PRO A 132 -4.24 26.72 7.98
N ASN A 133 -3.13 26.11 7.58
CA ASN A 133 -2.42 26.38 6.32
C ASN A 133 -3.07 25.72 5.09
N GLY A 134 -4.17 24.97 5.26
CA GLY A 134 -4.88 24.28 4.19
C GLY A 134 -4.38 22.88 3.83
N SER A 135 -3.26 22.40 4.40
CA SER A 135 -2.79 21.04 4.16
C SER A 135 -3.61 20.01 4.93
N PHE A 136 -3.82 18.82 4.36
CA PHE A 136 -4.50 17.73 5.04
C PHE A 136 -3.65 17.19 6.19
N GLN A 137 -4.31 16.88 7.30
CA GLN A 137 -3.74 16.18 8.43
C GLN A 137 -3.60 14.70 8.08
N SER A 138 -2.49 14.08 8.46
CA SER A 138 -2.29 12.64 8.42
C SER A 138 -2.97 11.96 9.61
N ILE A 139 -3.12 10.63 9.56
CA ILE A 139 -3.58 9.87 10.72
C ILE A 139 -2.61 9.98 11.91
N ARG A 140 -1.32 10.20 11.65
CA ARG A 140 -0.28 10.39 12.67
C ARG A 140 -0.47 11.70 13.43
N ASP A 141 -0.91 12.76 12.77
CA ASP A 141 -1.17 14.06 13.42
C ASP A 141 -2.29 13.95 14.48
N ILE A 142 -3.23 13.02 14.27
CA ILE A 142 -4.36 12.78 15.17
C ILE A 142 -4.03 11.75 16.25
N PHE A 143 -3.47 10.60 15.88
CA PHE A 143 -3.18 9.51 16.83
C PHE A 143 -1.86 9.71 17.59
N GLN A 144 -0.92 10.46 17.02
CA GLN A 144 0.37 10.78 17.63
C GLN A 144 1.11 9.51 18.08
N HIS A 145 1.34 9.35 19.38
CA HIS A 145 2.08 8.25 19.97
C HIS A 145 1.31 6.93 20.05
N ASP A 146 0.00 6.96 19.84
CA ASP A 146 -0.88 5.79 19.88
C ASP A 146 -0.83 4.97 18.59
N LEU A 147 -0.38 5.58 17.48
CA LEU A 147 -0.20 4.90 16.20
C LEU A 147 1.16 4.20 16.15
N GLU A 148 1.18 2.97 15.68
CA GLU A 148 2.37 2.21 15.34
C GLU A 148 2.18 1.60 13.96
N TYR A 149 3.26 1.24 13.29
CA TYR A 149 3.21 0.46 12.07
C TYR A 149 3.89 -0.88 12.28
N LYS A 150 3.33 -1.91 11.66
CA LYS A 150 3.93 -3.25 11.61
C LYS A 150 4.31 -3.59 10.18
N LEU A 151 5.57 -3.94 9.99
CA LEU A 151 6.10 -4.55 8.78
C LEU A 151 6.02 -6.06 8.95
N TYR A 152 5.31 -6.75 8.08
CA TYR A 152 5.38 -8.20 7.96
C TYR A 152 6.23 -8.56 6.75
N TYR A 153 7.23 -9.41 6.93
CA TYR A 153 8.18 -9.77 5.88
C TYR A 153 8.55 -11.26 5.94
N TRP A 154 8.80 -11.85 4.78
CA TRP A 154 9.15 -13.27 4.64
C TRP A 154 10.04 -13.48 3.42
N LYS A 155 10.81 -14.58 3.41
CA LYS A 155 11.59 -14.99 2.24
C LYS A 155 10.62 -15.41 1.11
N ASP A 156 10.91 -15.05 -0.14
CA ASP A 156 10.07 -15.27 -1.35
C ASP A 156 9.66 -16.74 -1.60
N GLN A 157 10.25 -17.70 -0.87
CA GLN A 157 9.95 -19.14 -0.97
C GLN A 157 9.72 -19.80 0.39
N SER A 158 9.38 -19.01 1.42
CA SER A 158 9.15 -19.50 2.78
C SER A 158 7.76 -19.12 3.28
N SER A 159 7.18 -19.99 4.11
CA SER A 159 5.95 -19.71 4.87
C SER A 159 6.21 -18.93 6.17
N GLY A 160 7.46 -18.82 6.62
CA GLY A 160 7.81 -18.14 7.87
C GLY A 160 7.74 -16.63 7.75
N LYS A 161 6.67 -16.03 8.29
CA LYS A 161 6.53 -14.57 8.43
C LYS A 161 7.22 -14.08 9.69
N LYS A 162 7.98 -13.00 9.55
CA LYS A 162 8.53 -12.19 10.65
C LYS A 162 7.83 -10.85 10.67
N ASP A 163 7.80 -10.21 11.84
CA ASP A 163 7.29 -8.85 11.99
C ASP A 163 8.28 -7.92 12.70
N ALA A 164 8.21 -6.64 12.35
CA ALA A 164 8.89 -5.56 13.04
C ALA A 164 7.90 -4.42 13.26
N THR A 165 8.09 -3.65 14.33
CA THR A 165 7.20 -2.52 14.67
C THR A 165 8.01 -1.23 14.72
N THR A 166 7.43 -0.13 14.22
CA THR A 166 8.01 1.21 14.31
C THR A 166 6.94 2.26 14.66
N LYS A 167 7.40 3.38 15.22
CA LYS A 167 6.58 4.61 15.38
C LYS A 167 6.95 5.70 14.37
N SER A 168 7.99 5.48 13.56
CA SER A 168 8.45 6.39 12.50
C SER A 168 7.80 6.06 11.15
N HIS A 169 8.36 6.62 10.07
CA HIS A 169 7.99 6.41 8.66
C HIS A 169 8.92 5.44 7.93
N GLU A 170 9.80 4.77 8.68
CA GLU A 170 10.80 3.88 8.12
C GLU A 170 10.95 2.59 8.95
N PHE A 171 11.25 1.52 8.25
CA PHE A 171 11.71 0.27 8.83
C PHE A 171 13.12 -0.01 8.34
N GLU A 172 14.00 -0.39 9.27
CA GLU A 172 15.29 -1.01 8.96
C GLU A 172 15.32 -2.39 9.63
N VAL A 173 15.29 -3.46 8.83
CA VAL A 173 15.31 -4.84 9.34
C VAL A 173 16.47 -5.63 8.76
N SER A 174 17.11 -6.44 9.60
CA SER A 174 18.19 -7.33 9.17
C SER A 174 17.63 -8.57 8.45
N ILE A 175 18.16 -8.84 7.27
CA ILE A 175 17.73 -9.91 6.37
C ILE A 175 18.93 -10.64 5.75
N ASP A 176 18.65 -11.75 5.09
CA ASP A 176 19.64 -12.50 4.31
C ASP A 176 19.95 -11.79 2.99
N SER A 177 21.22 -11.50 2.72
CA SER A 177 21.63 -10.73 1.53
C SER A 177 21.43 -11.48 0.21
N THR A 178 21.29 -12.80 0.26
CA THR A 178 21.21 -13.67 -0.93
C THR A 178 19.78 -14.02 -1.32
N THR A 179 18.81 -13.68 -0.47
CA THR A 179 17.41 -14.08 -0.66
C THR A 179 16.53 -12.87 -0.94
N ASN A 180 15.56 -13.03 -1.84
CA ASN A 180 14.48 -12.07 -2.03
C ASN A 180 13.48 -12.14 -0.86
N TYR A 181 12.92 -11.00 -0.51
CA TYR A 181 11.96 -10.86 0.56
C TYR A 181 10.70 -10.17 0.07
N CYS A 182 9.55 -10.72 0.44
CA CYS A 182 8.26 -10.08 0.25
C CYS A 182 7.77 -9.50 1.57
N PHE A 183 7.06 -8.39 1.52
CA PHE A 183 6.60 -7.68 2.70
C PHE A 183 5.36 -6.84 2.43
N TYR A 184 4.64 -6.52 3.52
CA TYR A 184 3.60 -5.49 3.55
C TYR A 184 3.61 -4.77 4.90
N ILE A 185 2.99 -3.59 4.95
CA ILE A 185 2.89 -2.76 6.14
C ILE A 185 1.42 -2.59 6.50
N GLN A 186 1.11 -2.55 7.79
CA GLN A 186 -0.20 -2.12 8.28
C GLN A 186 -0.05 -1.19 9.48
N GLY A 187 -0.95 -0.22 9.62
CA GLY A 187 -1.06 0.59 10.83
C GLY A 187 -1.72 -0.21 11.97
N THR A 188 -1.34 0.06 13.21
CA THR A 188 -1.98 -0.48 14.41
C THR A 188 -2.10 0.58 15.49
N ILE A 189 -3.18 0.54 16.26
CA ILE A 189 -3.32 1.29 17.52
C ILE A 189 -3.45 0.27 18.65
N PRO A 190 -2.36 -0.07 19.36
CA PRO A 190 -2.35 -1.18 20.31
C PRO A 190 -3.38 -1.07 21.44
N SER A 191 -3.78 0.15 21.80
CA SER A 191 -4.75 0.43 22.87
C SER A 191 -6.19 0.10 22.48
N ARG A 192 -6.51 -0.06 21.19
CA ARG A 192 -7.85 -0.39 20.71
C ARG A 192 -8.17 -1.87 20.88
N ARG A 193 -9.45 -2.16 21.17
CA ARG A 193 -10.02 -3.52 21.19
C ARG A 193 -10.51 -3.96 19.81
N GLU A 194 -11.26 -3.10 19.15
CA GLU A 194 -11.78 -3.28 17.79
C GLU A 194 -11.03 -2.35 16.83
N ASN A 195 -10.98 -2.70 15.54
CA ASN A 195 -10.26 -1.92 14.52
C ASN A 195 -8.83 -1.53 14.98
N ARG A 196 -8.19 -2.47 15.69
CA ARG A 196 -6.83 -2.34 16.21
C ARG A 196 -5.82 -2.28 15.09
N ASN A 197 -5.93 -3.20 14.13
CA ASN A 197 -5.11 -3.24 12.93
C ASN A 197 -5.87 -2.58 11.77
N GLY A 198 -5.14 -1.82 10.97
CA GLY A 198 -5.63 -1.22 9.74
C GLY A 198 -5.63 -2.17 8.55
N GLN A 199 -5.91 -1.59 7.39
CA GLN A 199 -5.76 -2.29 6.11
C GLN A 199 -4.28 -2.55 5.80
N GLU A 200 -4.02 -3.71 5.20
CA GLU A 200 -2.70 -4.08 4.72
C GLU A 200 -2.35 -3.28 3.46
N SER A 201 -1.09 -2.84 3.35
CA SER A 201 -0.55 -2.32 2.10
C SER A 201 -0.51 -3.42 1.03
N MET A 202 -0.20 -3.02 -0.21
CA MET A 202 0.16 -4.01 -1.22
C MET A 202 1.40 -4.79 -0.78
N VAL A 203 1.47 -6.06 -1.16
CA VAL A 203 2.66 -6.88 -0.99
C VAL A 203 3.68 -6.49 -2.05
N LEU A 204 4.88 -6.14 -1.61
CA LEU A 204 6.01 -5.84 -2.48
C LEU A 204 7.13 -6.85 -2.20
N CYS A 205 7.90 -7.18 -3.24
CA CYS A 205 9.01 -8.11 -3.13
C CYS A 205 10.29 -7.45 -3.61
N THR A 206 11.38 -7.67 -2.88
CA THR A 206 12.70 -7.27 -3.31
C THR A 206 13.16 -8.14 -4.46
N SER A 207 13.97 -7.53 -5.33
CA SER A 207 14.76 -8.24 -6.31
C SER A 207 16.20 -7.97 -5.96
N VAL A 208 16.87 -8.91 -5.28
CA VAL A 208 18.33 -8.90 -5.23
C VAL A 208 18.76 -9.00 -6.69
N GLY A 209 19.36 -7.93 -7.21
CA GLY A 209 19.89 -7.92 -8.56
C GLY A 209 20.78 -9.15 -8.70
N LYS A 210 20.31 -10.15 -9.45
CA LYS A 210 21.15 -11.28 -9.82
C LYS A 210 22.34 -10.63 -10.50
N ASN A 211 23.50 -10.68 -9.84
CA ASN A 211 24.71 -10.23 -10.49
C ASN A 211 24.76 -10.99 -11.81
N ILE A 212 25.01 -10.29 -12.91
CA ILE A 212 25.06 -10.89 -14.26
C ILE A 212 26.00 -12.12 -14.27
N LEU A 213 26.95 -12.18 -13.33
CA LEU A 213 27.84 -13.31 -13.09
C LEU A 213 27.17 -14.60 -12.56
N ASP A 214 26.05 -14.53 -11.83
CA ASP A 214 25.32 -15.71 -11.33
C ASP A 214 24.36 -16.29 -12.38
N GLU A 215 24.01 -15.52 -13.42
CA GLU A 215 23.21 -16.00 -14.56
C GLU A 215 24.04 -16.83 -15.54
N TYR A 216 25.33 -16.49 -15.67
CA TYR A 216 26.29 -17.27 -16.41
C TYR A 216 26.94 -18.31 -15.49
N GLY A 217 26.33 -19.48 -15.40
CA GLY A 217 26.90 -20.62 -14.68
C GLY A 217 28.35 -20.92 -15.09
N PRO A 218 29.10 -21.74 -14.32
CA PRO A 218 30.51 -22.05 -14.58
C PRO A 218 30.79 -22.53 -16.02
N GLU A 219 29.76 -23.02 -16.72
CA GLU A 219 29.77 -23.38 -18.13
C GLU A 219 30.23 -22.24 -19.06
N VAL A 220 29.83 -20.99 -18.80
CA VAL A 220 30.18 -19.85 -19.66
C VAL A 220 31.65 -19.46 -19.48
N PHE A 221 32.17 -19.55 -18.25
CA PHE A 221 33.61 -19.38 -18.00
C PHE A 221 34.45 -20.46 -18.67
N ILE A 222 33.95 -21.71 -18.71
CA ILE A 222 34.60 -22.81 -19.44
C ILE A 222 34.62 -22.52 -20.95
N ILE A 223 33.51 -22.06 -21.53
CA ILE A 223 33.42 -21.73 -22.97
C ILE A 223 34.41 -20.60 -23.34
N ILE A 224 34.47 -19.54 -22.52
CA ILE A 224 35.40 -18.42 -22.74
C ILE A 224 36.86 -18.91 -22.67
N ALA A 225 37.19 -19.76 -21.69
CA ALA A 225 38.54 -20.31 -21.55
C ALA A 225 38.93 -21.18 -22.75
N VAL A 226 38.03 -22.05 -23.23
CA VAL A 226 38.27 -22.90 -24.41
C VAL A 226 38.47 -22.06 -25.67
N MET A 227 37.64 -21.03 -25.87
CA MET A 227 37.78 -20.11 -27.01
C MET A 227 39.11 -19.34 -26.98
N ALA A 228 39.53 -18.86 -25.81
CA ALA A 228 40.81 -18.19 -25.66
C ALA A 228 41.99 -19.12 -25.98
N ILE A 229 41.96 -20.37 -25.51
CA ILE A 229 42.98 -21.38 -25.81
C ILE A 229 43.02 -21.69 -27.31
N ALA A 230 41.87 -21.86 -27.96
CA ALA A 230 41.79 -22.13 -29.40
C ALA A 230 42.41 -20.99 -30.23
N ILE A 231 42.16 -19.73 -29.86
CA ILE A 231 42.75 -18.56 -30.50
C ILE A 231 44.28 -18.55 -30.33
N ILE A 232 44.78 -18.84 -29.13
CA ILE A 232 46.23 -18.92 -28.87
C ILE A 232 46.88 -20.03 -29.70
N VAL A 233 46.25 -21.20 -29.77
CA VAL A 233 46.75 -22.33 -30.59
C VAL A 233 46.78 -21.95 -32.06
N LEU A 234 45.73 -21.34 -32.61
CA LEU A 234 45.70 -20.83 -33.98
C LEU A 234 46.80 -19.79 -34.22
N ALA A 235 46.98 -18.85 -33.29
CA ALA A 235 48.00 -17.81 -33.37
C ALA A 235 49.43 -18.35 -33.35
N VAL A 236 49.67 -19.51 -32.73
CA VAL A 236 51.00 -20.18 -32.73
C VAL A 236 51.16 -21.10 -33.95
N VAL A 237 50.13 -21.88 -34.29
CA VAL A 237 50.20 -22.90 -35.35
C VAL A 237 50.23 -22.26 -36.74
N LEU A 238 49.45 -21.21 -37.00
CA LEU A 238 49.43 -20.51 -38.29
C LEU A 238 50.81 -19.96 -38.71
N PRO A 239 51.55 -19.21 -37.87
CA PRO A 239 52.89 -18.76 -38.23
C PRO A 239 53.88 -19.92 -38.36
N VAL A 240 53.77 -20.99 -37.58
CA VAL A 240 54.63 -22.18 -37.75
C VAL A 240 54.38 -22.86 -39.10
N ILE A 241 53.13 -23.03 -39.52
CA ILE A 241 52.78 -23.61 -40.83
C ILE A 241 53.23 -22.70 -41.98
N LEU A 242 53.03 -21.38 -41.85
CA LEU A 242 53.48 -20.40 -42.85
C LEU A 242 55.02 -20.35 -42.95
N CYS A 243 55.73 -20.44 -41.82
CA CYS A 243 57.19 -20.53 -41.79
C CYS A 243 57.70 -21.83 -42.40
N LYS A 244 57.04 -22.98 -42.14
CA LYS A 244 57.40 -24.25 -42.81
C LYS A 244 57.13 -24.19 -44.31
N ARG A 245 55.98 -23.66 -44.76
CA ARG A 245 55.67 -23.48 -46.19
C ARG A 245 56.63 -22.52 -46.91
N LYS A 246 57.08 -21.44 -46.26
CA LYS A 246 58.13 -20.55 -46.79
C LYS A 246 59.47 -21.27 -46.94
N LYS A 247 59.86 -22.11 -45.96
CA LYS A 247 61.06 -22.94 -46.07
C LYS A 247 60.95 -23.98 -47.20
N THR A 248 59.80 -24.62 -47.40
CA THR A 248 59.61 -25.57 -48.51
C THR A 248 59.64 -24.90 -49.88
N LYS A 249 59.08 -23.68 -50.03
CA LYS A 249 59.21 -22.89 -51.27
C LYS A 249 60.64 -22.44 -51.55
N ALA A 250 61.39 -22.01 -50.52
CA ALA A 250 62.79 -21.60 -50.67
C ALA A 250 63.76 -22.78 -50.97
N VAL A 251 63.37 -24.01 -50.65
CA VAL A 251 64.11 -25.23 -51.05
C VAL A 251 63.80 -25.62 -52.49
N ARG A 252 62.56 -25.44 -52.96
CA ARG A 252 62.14 -25.76 -54.33
C ARG A 252 62.68 -24.80 -55.40
N GLU A 253 63.02 -23.57 -55.02
CA GLU A 253 63.67 -22.58 -55.90
C GLU A 253 65.20 -22.75 -55.99
N LYS A 254 65.77 -23.72 -55.25
CA LYS A 254 67.21 -24.04 -55.24
C LYS A 254 67.56 -25.39 -55.90
N GLU A 255 66.62 -26.07 -56.54
CA GLU A 255 66.93 -27.22 -57.40
C GLU A 255 67.40 -26.72 -58.79
N PRO A 256 68.63 -27.06 -59.23
CA PRO A 256 69.12 -26.68 -60.54
C PRO A 256 68.47 -27.58 -61.60
N LEU A 257 67.91 -26.99 -62.64
CA LEU A 257 67.65 -27.68 -63.91
C LEU A 257 69.00 -27.93 -64.60
N ASN A 258 69.47 -29.18 -64.53
CA ASN A 258 70.65 -29.66 -65.25
C ASN A 258 70.21 -30.65 -66.35
N GLY A 259 70.60 -30.36 -67.61
CA GLY A 259 70.66 -31.26 -68.79
C GLY A 259 69.31 -31.68 -69.39
N VAL A 260 68.99 -31.49 -70.68
CA VAL A 260 69.71 -31.74 -71.94
C VAL A 260 69.27 -30.74 -73.01
#